data_AF-A0A5C1ADF7-F1
#
_entry.id   AF-A0A5C1ADF7-F1
#
_cell.length_a   1.000
_cell.length_b   1.000
_cell.length_c   1.000
_cell.angle_alpha   90.00
_cell.angle_beta   90.00
_cell.angle_gamma   90.00
#
_symmetry.space_group_name_H-M   'P 1'
#
loop_
_entity.id
_entity.type
_entity.pdbx_description
1 polymer ?
#
loop_
_entity_poly.entity_id
_entity_poly.type
_entity_poly.pdbx_seq_one_letter_code
_entity_poly.pdbx_strand_id
1 'polypeptide(L)'
;MPNGSFGAGARTLNLGLRPGSQFPLRASTMAESVIELRNDGATALLRAGTVSDLAPLQDLPDVRHVWLAEIRVTSDVLRFVARLPQIAAVSIANAKLSRVQFAILDGLPPGTAVKVYDQDHNSPAWNEFRRRRANRVARLPADRRQEAAERYAQGIALIGDRPYDGGRTVEISHGDAADEDIRHLRWLPHMETLNFGRCWGVTTAALTHLAGHPTLRTLDLNGLKITAPLKPLARCPALEDLELFPDEGLEPKDDDLAGLEKMTGLRRFKCWTGGFGDRTLARIGRLAHLRQLSVPFGELAGDESLRHLSGLCELEMLLLGTPTPLSGECLRHLAGLTRLRALHLYLEAGDGDGLRHLAGLSSLEFLTLFGNGVTDAGVRHLHGLTCLRVVQFPTSKVSAKAATALANALPHVAVHLTKSLVKSPRPVVSFSRRSAGGFVSALIPTHWTERSARDKQSIVWTEDGFEQYDRDWSFYGQDVRAATVRLWVQDNPEEKKAADYLRACAKEWGRMPKRFETGVVKVKSGGDSAAAAFPRNGESCLTGVAMQAGRAGAVQCEAAPKRYAAFQGLFKFIAGSIQVGPSASRDEKVDVPVGELV
;
A
#
# COMPACT_ATOMS: atom_id res chain seq x y z
N MET A 1 24.53 10.57 -10.94
CA MET A 1 24.93 11.77 -11.72
C MET A 1 25.71 11.33 -12.95
N PRO A 2 25.75 12.06 -14.09
CA PRO A 2 25.49 13.51 -14.22
C PRO A 2 24.66 14.00 -15.45
N ASN A 3 24.17 15.25 -15.29
CA ASN A 3 23.92 16.34 -16.26
C ASN A 3 23.11 16.14 -17.56
N GLY A 4 22.00 16.87 -17.67
CA GLY A 4 21.28 17.14 -18.92
C GLY A 4 20.25 18.28 -18.80
N SER A 5 20.70 19.51 -19.12
CA SER A 5 19.96 20.69 -19.60
C SER A 5 18.69 21.20 -18.88
N PHE A 6 18.81 22.42 -18.35
CA PHE A 6 17.72 23.38 -18.18
C PHE A 6 16.96 23.62 -19.50
N GLY A 7 15.64 23.45 -19.47
CA GLY A 7 14.70 23.98 -20.45
C GLY A 7 13.69 24.88 -19.74
N ALA A 8 13.75 26.17 -20.01
CA ALA A 8 12.73 27.14 -19.62
C ALA A 8 11.41 26.78 -20.34
N GLY A 9 10.33 26.61 -19.58
CA GLY A 9 9.02 26.30 -20.12
C GLY A 9 8.01 26.10 -19.00
N ALA A 10 7.16 27.12 -18.81
CA ALA A 10 5.96 27.23 -17.97
C ALA A 10 5.57 26.04 -17.06
N ARG A 11 5.34 26.33 -15.77
CA ARG A 11 4.56 25.46 -14.88
C ARG A 11 3.34 26.22 -14.36
N THR A 12 2.18 25.83 -14.86
CA THR A 12 0.82 26.25 -14.48
C THR A 12 0.42 25.67 -13.11
N LEU A 13 -0.52 26.30 -12.38
CA LEU A 13 -1.45 25.55 -11.53
C LEU A 13 -2.86 26.18 -11.46
N ASN A 14 -3.84 25.28 -11.36
CA ASN A 14 -5.26 25.38 -11.70
C ASN A 14 -6.16 26.00 -10.61
N LEU A 15 -7.28 26.54 -11.08
CA LEU A 15 -8.32 27.24 -10.32
C LEU A 15 -9.24 26.29 -9.53
N GLY A 16 -9.64 26.74 -8.35
CA GLY A 16 -10.70 26.12 -7.55
C GLY A 16 -11.36 27.14 -6.62
N LEU A 17 -11.98 28.21 -7.15
CA LEU A 17 -12.84 29.09 -6.34
C LEU A 17 -14.23 28.45 -6.19
N ARG A 18 -14.94 28.75 -5.09
CA ARG A 18 -16.37 28.43 -4.96
C ARG A 18 -17.16 29.05 -6.14
N PRO A 19 -18.29 28.46 -6.57
CA PRO A 19 -19.13 29.06 -7.61
C PRO A 19 -19.52 30.50 -7.22
N GLY A 20 -19.07 31.50 -7.98
CA GLY A 20 -19.59 32.87 -7.91
C GLY A 20 -18.62 34.01 -7.57
N SER A 21 -17.39 33.76 -7.13
CA SER A 21 -16.43 34.85 -6.86
C SER A 21 -15.52 35.11 -8.07
N GLN A 22 -15.75 36.23 -8.78
CA GLN A 22 -14.86 36.77 -9.81
C GLN A 22 -13.87 37.75 -9.18
N PHE A 23 -12.57 37.51 -9.27
CA PHE A 23 -11.56 38.54 -8.98
C PHE A 23 -10.46 38.54 -10.05
N PRO A 24 -10.09 39.71 -10.60
CA PRO A 24 -9.09 39.81 -11.65
C PRO A 24 -7.70 40.02 -11.05
N LEU A 25 -6.89 38.96 -10.93
CA LEU A 25 -5.44 39.10 -10.73
C LEU A 25 -4.75 38.92 -12.09
N ARG A 26 -4.12 39.99 -12.60
CA ARG A 26 -3.41 39.98 -13.89
C ARG A 26 -2.09 39.22 -13.77
N ALA A 27 -1.91 38.18 -14.60
CA ALA A 27 -0.62 37.52 -14.80
C ALA A 27 0.21 38.29 -15.85
N SER A 28 1.45 38.65 -15.52
CA SER A 28 2.46 39.12 -16.48
C SER A 28 3.80 38.42 -16.25
N THR A 29 4.72 38.49 -17.22
CA THR A 29 5.93 37.66 -17.39
C THR A 29 7.06 37.92 -16.36
N MET A 30 7.91 36.90 -16.17
CA MET A 30 8.81 36.62 -15.02
C MET A 30 9.85 37.71 -14.66
N ALA A 31 9.97 38.01 -13.35
CA ALA A 31 11.22 38.41 -12.64
C ALA A 31 11.10 38.59 -11.10
N GLU A 32 9.93 38.54 -10.45
CA GLU A 32 9.81 38.95 -9.03
C GLU A 32 8.93 38.05 -8.15
N SER A 33 9.36 37.96 -6.87
CA SER A 33 8.70 37.52 -5.63
C SER A 33 7.26 37.00 -5.73
N VAL A 34 7.03 35.73 -5.37
CA VAL A 34 5.72 35.06 -5.45
C VAL A 34 5.20 34.65 -4.07
N ILE A 35 3.95 34.99 -3.76
CA ILE A 35 3.24 34.50 -2.58
C ILE A 35 2.11 33.60 -3.05
N GLU A 36 2.08 32.37 -2.55
CA GLU A 36 1.01 31.43 -2.80
C GLU A 36 0.07 31.40 -1.59
N LEU A 37 -1.22 31.52 -1.85
CA LEU A 37 -2.29 31.49 -0.86
C LEU A 37 -3.13 30.25 -1.08
N ARG A 38 -3.41 29.49 -0.02
CA ARG A 38 -4.27 28.31 -0.10
C ARG A 38 -5.45 28.38 0.87
N ASN A 39 -6.60 27.91 0.40
CA ASN A 39 -7.84 27.81 1.17
C ASN A 39 -8.68 26.61 0.68
N ASP A 40 -8.72 25.52 1.46
CA ASP A 40 -9.62 24.36 1.27
C ASP A 40 -9.96 24.03 -0.19
N GLY A 41 -8.93 23.76 -1.01
CA GLY A 41 -9.07 23.41 -2.44
C GLY A 41 -8.89 24.55 -3.45
N ALA A 42 -8.69 25.78 -2.98
CA ALA A 42 -8.40 26.96 -3.80
C ALA A 42 -6.95 27.42 -3.61
N THR A 43 -6.26 27.74 -4.71
CA THR A 43 -4.91 28.34 -4.69
C THR A 43 -4.90 29.64 -5.48
N ALA A 44 -4.27 30.68 -4.94
CA ALA A 44 -4.02 31.95 -5.64
C ALA A 44 -2.54 32.32 -5.55
N LEU A 45 -1.99 32.87 -6.64
CA LEU A 45 -0.63 33.41 -6.69
C LEU A 45 -0.69 34.93 -6.75
N LEU A 46 0.04 35.58 -5.84
CA LEU A 46 0.25 37.02 -5.85
C LEU A 46 1.70 37.31 -6.17
N ARG A 47 1.91 38.27 -7.08
CA ARG A 47 3.18 38.98 -7.15
C ARG A 47 3.17 40.09 -6.13
N ALA A 48 4.14 40.09 -5.23
CA ALA A 48 4.32 41.18 -4.27
C ALA A 48 5.74 41.73 -4.41
N GLY A 49 5.86 42.96 -4.91
CA GLY A 49 7.14 43.68 -4.96
C GLY A 49 7.45 44.39 -3.64
N THR A 50 6.40 44.75 -2.88
CA THR A 50 6.48 45.41 -1.58
C THR A 50 5.43 44.86 -0.59
N VAL A 51 5.57 45.17 0.70
CA VAL A 51 4.59 44.78 1.74
C VAL A 51 3.22 45.42 1.51
N SER A 52 3.17 46.59 0.87
CA SER A 52 1.92 47.28 0.54
C SER A 52 1.05 46.48 -0.43
N ASP A 53 1.66 45.64 -1.28
CA ASP A 53 0.94 44.77 -2.22
C ASP A 53 0.17 43.65 -1.52
N LEU A 54 0.45 43.42 -0.23
CA LEU A 54 -0.24 42.43 0.60
C LEU A 54 -1.49 42.98 1.26
N ALA A 55 -1.67 44.30 1.33
CA ALA A 55 -2.79 44.95 2.02
C ALA A 55 -4.17 44.33 1.73
N PRO A 56 -4.52 43.97 0.47
CA PRO A 56 -5.81 43.36 0.17
C PRO A 56 -6.09 42.03 0.88
N LEU A 57 -5.07 41.34 1.38
CA LEU A 57 -5.23 40.06 2.09
C LEU A 57 -5.80 40.20 3.50
N GLN A 58 -5.74 41.39 4.11
CA GLN A 58 -6.40 41.63 5.40
C GLN A 58 -7.92 41.52 5.29
N ASP A 59 -8.45 41.83 4.10
CA ASP A 59 -9.88 41.84 3.82
C ASP A 59 -10.39 40.48 3.29
N LEU A 60 -9.51 39.49 3.10
CA LEU A 60 -9.89 38.14 2.70
C LEU A 60 -10.08 37.25 3.95
N PRO A 61 -11.33 36.99 4.39
CA PRO A 61 -11.58 36.27 5.64
C PRO A 61 -11.13 34.80 5.59
N ASP A 62 -10.93 34.23 4.41
CA ASP A 62 -10.73 32.79 4.24
C ASP A 62 -9.28 32.38 3.95
N VAL A 63 -8.29 33.26 4.09
CA VAL A 63 -6.88 32.86 3.88
C VAL A 63 -6.42 31.96 5.03
N ARG A 64 -6.25 30.66 4.75
CA ARG A 64 -5.85 29.63 5.73
C ARG A 64 -4.38 29.30 5.69
N HIS A 65 -3.73 29.43 4.54
CA HIS A 65 -2.30 29.15 4.39
C HIS A 65 -1.63 30.19 3.51
N VAL A 66 -0.50 30.69 3.99
CA VAL A 66 0.40 31.56 3.22
C VAL A 66 1.72 30.84 3.00
N TRP A 67 2.11 30.68 1.74
CA TRP A 67 3.42 30.19 1.35
C TRP A 67 4.24 31.32 0.73
N LEU A 68 5.30 31.71 1.47
CA LEU A 68 6.31 32.67 1.05
C LEU A 68 7.44 31.91 0.35
N ALA A 69 7.55 32.02 -0.97
CA ALA A 69 8.59 31.37 -1.77
C ALA A 69 9.25 32.37 -2.72
N GLU A 70 10.57 32.27 -2.90
CA GLU A 70 11.30 33.17 -3.81
C GLU A 70 11.15 34.67 -3.47
N ILE A 71 10.86 35.00 -2.20
CA ILE A 71 10.77 36.38 -1.70
C ILE A 71 11.82 36.62 -0.62
N ARG A 72 12.36 37.85 -0.54
CA ARG A 72 13.11 38.27 0.65
C ARG A 72 12.13 38.41 1.82
N VAL A 73 12.17 37.46 2.74
CA VAL A 73 11.33 37.47 3.94
C VAL A 73 11.81 38.58 4.89
N THR A 74 11.17 39.74 4.86
CA THR A 74 11.45 40.86 5.78
C THR A 74 10.58 40.79 7.04
N SER A 75 10.96 41.52 8.08
CA SER A 75 10.14 41.66 9.30
C SER A 75 8.74 42.21 9.03
N ASP A 76 8.59 43.09 8.04
CA ASP A 76 7.29 43.69 7.71
C ASP A 76 6.34 42.70 7.03
N VAL A 77 6.85 41.84 6.13
CA VAL A 77 6.06 40.74 5.56
C VAL A 77 5.59 39.80 6.67
N LEU A 78 6.47 39.43 7.60
CA LEU A 78 6.07 38.55 8.70
C LEU A 78 5.06 39.18 9.65
N ARG A 79 5.17 40.50 9.92
CA ARG A 79 4.16 41.23 10.71
C ARG A 79 2.81 41.24 10.02
N PHE A 80 2.81 41.38 8.70
CA PHE A 80 1.58 41.31 7.91
C PHE A 80 0.92 39.94 8.05
N VAL A 81 1.68 38.86 7.79
CA VAL A 81 1.18 37.47 7.89
C VAL A 81 0.71 37.16 9.32
N ALA A 82 1.40 37.65 10.35
CA ALA A 82 1.03 37.48 11.74
C ALA A 82 -0.31 38.11 12.14
N ARG A 83 -0.83 39.06 11.34
CA ARG A 83 -2.13 39.73 11.58
C ARG A 83 -3.31 39.04 10.91
N LEU A 84 -3.07 38.05 10.05
CA LEU A 84 -4.16 37.33 9.38
C LEU A 84 -4.95 36.49 10.41
N PRO A 85 -6.25 36.75 10.63
CA PRO A 85 -6.98 36.21 11.77
C PRO A 85 -7.26 34.70 11.68
N GLN A 86 -7.39 34.19 10.46
CA GLN A 86 -7.85 32.83 10.17
C GLN A 86 -6.73 31.88 9.73
N ILE A 87 -5.47 32.35 9.78
CA ILE A 87 -4.32 31.60 9.26
C ILE A 87 -4.03 30.35 10.10
N ALA A 88 -4.11 29.20 9.44
CA ALA A 88 -3.80 27.88 9.99
C ALA A 88 -2.36 27.46 9.68
N ALA A 89 -1.77 27.92 8.57
CA ALA A 89 -0.41 27.58 8.18
C ALA A 89 0.39 28.75 7.61
N VAL A 90 1.71 28.73 7.86
CA VAL A 90 2.69 29.57 7.16
C VAL A 90 3.83 28.68 6.68
N SER A 91 4.08 28.67 5.37
CA SER A 91 5.23 28.02 4.74
C SER A 91 6.23 29.08 4.28
N ILE A 92 7.51 28.89 4.58
CA ILE A 92 8.56 29.84 4.21
C ILE A 92 9.70 29.07 3.55
N ALA A 93 9.99 29.36 2.29
CA ALA A 93 11.10 28.79 1.54
C ALA A 93 12.18 29.84 1.22
N ASN A 94 13.40 29.38 0.98
CA ASN A 94 14.59 30.15 0.64
C ASN A 94 14.95 31.24 1.66
N ALA A 95 14.70 31.02 2.95
CA ALA A 95 14.98 32.01 4.00
C ALA A 95 15.47 31.41 5.33
N LYS A 96 16.51 32.04 5.90
CA LYS A 96 16.96 31.82 7.28
C LYS A 96 16.46 32.94 8.18
N LEU A 97 15.65 32.61 9.19
CA LEU A 97 15.00 33.58 10.04
C LEU A 97 15.89 33.93 11.23
N SER A 98 15.98 35.22 11.52
CA SER A 98 16.62 35.74 12.73
C SER A 98 15.74 35.57 13.96
N ARG A 99 16.33 35.72 15.17
CA ARG A 99 15.58 35.73 16.44
C ARG A 99 14.45 36.78 16.45
N VAL A 100 14.69 37.95 15.84
CA VAL A 100 13.68 39.02 15.73
C VAL A 100 12.50 38.57 14.86
N GLN A 101 12.76 37.87 13.76
CA GLN A 101 11.71 37.35 12.88
C GLN A 101 10.91 36.23 13.55
N PHE A 102 11.55 35.34 14.33
CA PHE A 102 10.83 34.37 15.16
C PHE A 102 9.94 35.05 16.21
N ALA A 103 10.42 36.13 16.85
CA ALA A 103 9.61 36.89 17.81
C ALA A 103 8.39 37.58 17.16
N ILE A 104 8.47 37.96 15.87
CA ILE A 104 7.31 38.44 15.11
C ILE A 104 6.31 37.30 14.88
N LEU A 105 6.80 36.11 14.50
CA LEU A 105 5.96 34.94 14.28
C LEU A 105 5.32 34.40 15.56
N ASP A 106 5.84 34.73 16.76
CA ASP A 106 5.17 34.46 18.03
C ASP A 106 3.78 35.14 18.09
N GLY A 107 3.55 36.19 17.29
CA GLY A 107 2.28 36.90 17.16
C GLY A 107 1.18 36.19 16.37
N LEU A 108 1.52 35.17 15.55
CA LEU A 108 0.51 34.39 14.81
C LEU A 108 -0.56 33.81 15.76
N PRO A 109 -1.78 33.54 15.26
CA PRO A 109 -2.80 32.85 16.04
C PRO A 109 -2.26 31.58 16.73
N PRO A 110 -2.72 31.28 17.96
CA PRO A 110 -2.34 30.04 18.63
C PRO A 110 -2.75 28.82 17.81
N GLY A 111 -1.83 27.87 17.65
CA GLY A 111 -2.05 26.69 16.82
C GLY A 111 -1.73 26.87 15.34
N THR A 112 -1.34 28.05 14.85
CA THR A 112 -0.85 28.15 13.45
C THR A 112 0.41 27.30 13.28
N ALA A 113 0.38 26.38 12.31
CA ALA A 113 1.52 25.57 11.89
C ALA A 113 2.51 26.44 11.11
N VAL A 114 3.80 26.29 11.38
CA VAL A 114 4.86 27.08 10.72
C VAL A 114 5.91 26.11 10.21
N LYS A 115 6.16 26.14 8.90
CA LYS A 115 7.22 25.36 8.24
C LYS A 115 8.20 26.29 7.57
N VAL A 116 9.50 26.06 7.80
CA VAL A 116 10.54 26.86 7.16
C VAL A 116 11.62 25.98 6.54
N TYR A 117 11.58 25.82 5.22
CA TYR A 117 12.29 24.76 4.49
C TYR A 117 13.83 24.81 4.64
N ASP A 118 14.43 26.00 4.63
CA ASP A 118 15.89 26.16 4.61
C ASP A 118 16.50 26.49 5.99
N GLN A 119 15.77 26.22 7.09
CA GLN A 119 16.33 26.42 8.43
C GLN A 119 17.27 25.32 8.85
N ASP A 120 18.20 25.70 9.72
CA ASP A 120 18.80 24.76 10.64
C ASP A 120 17.78 24.40 11.73
N HIS A 121 17.13 23.25 11.55
CA HIS A 121 16.10 22.71 12.45
C HIS A 121 16.67 22.22 13.79
N ASN A 122 17.99 22.14 13.93
CA ASN A 122 18.67 21.90 15.20
C ASN A 122 19.11 23.19 15.89
N SER A 123 18.88 24.37 15.28
CA SER A 123 19.30 25.63 15.86
C SER A 123 18.58 25.92 17.18
N PRO A 124 19.28 26.43 18.22
CA PRO A 124 18.66 26.79 19.49
C PRO A 124 17.49 27.79 19.33
N ALA A 125 17.58 28.70 18.36
CA ALA A 125 16.55 29.71 18.10
C ALA A 125 15.23 29.09 17.60
N TRP A 126 15.31 28.13 16.67
CA TRP A 126 14.14 27.40 16.17
C TRP A 126 13.46 26.58 17.28
N ASN A 127 14.26 25.85 18.06
CA ASN A 127 13.76 25.05 19.19
C ASN A 127 13.15 25.91 20.30
N GLU A 128 13.72 27.08 20.58
CA GLU A 128 13.14 28.03 21.52
C GLU A 128 11.82 28.60 21.01
N PHE A 129 11.74 28.98 19.73
CA PHE A 129 10.51 29.46 19.09
C PHE A 129 9.37 28.42 19.20
N ARG A 130 9.63 27.16 18.82
CA ARG A 130 8.64 26.07 18.94
C ARG A 130 8.15 25.90 20.38
N ARG A 131 9.07 25.85 21.35
CA ARG A 131 8.72 25.76 22.78
C ARG A 131 7.86 26.92 23.25
N ARG A 132 8.18 28.16 22.88
CA ARG A 132 7.38 29.35 23.24
C ARG A 132 5.95 29.24 22.70
N ARG A 133 5.78 28.85 21.43
CA ARG A 133 4.46 28.63 20.82
C ARG A 133 3.67 27.50 21.48
N ALA A 134 4.31 26.36 21.72
CA ALA A 134 3.69 25.23 22.42
C ALA A 134 3.21 25.62 23.84
N ASN A 135 4.05 26.34 24.59
CA ASN A 135 3.71 26.83 25.93
C ASN A 135 2.59 27.88 25.90
N ARG A 136 2.54 28.73 24.88
CA ARG A 136 1.45 29.71 24.70
C ARG A 136 0.12 29.01 24.56
N VAL A 137 0.03 27.95 23.74
CA VAL A 137 -1.20 27.16 23.61
C VAL A 137 -1.54 26.46 24.93
N ALA A 138 -0.58 25.86 25.61
CA ALA A 138 -0.84 25.13 26.86
C ALA A 138 -1.47 25.99 27.98
N ARG A 139 -1.18 27.30 27.98
CA ARG A 139 -1.73 28.28 28.94
C ARG A 139 -3.13 28.80 28.60
N LEU A 140 -3.66 28.46 27.42
CA LEU A 140 -5.01 28.88 27.04
C LEU A 140 -6.09 28.14 27.84
N PRO A 141 -7.29 28.73 27.97
CA PRO A 141 -8.51 28.03 28.39
C PRO A 141 -8.81 26.79 27.54
N ALA A 142 -9.57 25.84 28.07
CA ALA A 142 -9.75 24.52 27.46
C ALA A 142 -10.36 24.57 26.05
N ASP A 143 -11.41 25.36 25.85
CA ASP A 143 -12.05 25.65 24.56
C ASP A 143 -11.04 26.23 23.55
N ARG A 144 -10.25 27.21 23.99
CA ARG A 144 -9.23 27.86 23.14
C ARG A 144 -8.05 26.94 22.82
N ARG A 145 -7.75 25.95 23.68
CA ARG A 145 -6.74 24.91 23.39
C ARG A 145 -7.19 23.96 22.31
N GLN A 146 -8.46 23.56 22.36
CA GLN A 146 -9.06 22.73 21.34
C GLN A 146 -9.05 23.45 19.99
N GLU A 147 -9.54 24.70 19.93
CA GLU A 147 -9.49 25.49 18.70
C GLU A 147 -8.07 25.65 18.14
N ALA A 148 -7.07 25.82 19.01
CA ALA A 148 -5.67 25.89 18.61
C ALA A 148 -5.15 24.55 18.07
N ALA A 149 -5.53 23.43 18.68
CA ALA A 149 -5.17 22.10 18.20
C ALA A 149 -5.80 21.79 16.84
N GLU A 150 -7.08 22.12 16.64
CA GLU A 150 -7.79 21.99 15.36
C GLU A 150 -7.13 22.85 14.27
N ARG A 151 -6.79 24.11 14.59
CA ARG A 151 -6.04 24.99 13.68
C ARG A 151 -4.68 24.40 13.31
N TYR A 152 -4.00 23.76 14.26
CA TYR A 152 -2.72 23.11 14.02
C TYR A 152 -2.85 21.91 13.09
N ALA A 153 -3.83 21.05 13.33
CA ALA A 153 -4.12 19.90 12.46
C ALA A 153 -4.49 20.35 11.03
N GLN A 154 -5.34 21.37 10.90
CA GLN A 154 -5.66 21.95 9.59
C GLN A 154 -4.41 22.54 8.92
N GLY A 155 -3.57 23.23 9.69
CA GLY A 155 -2.33 23.81 9.20
C GLY A 155 -1.36 22.76 8.64
N ILE A 156 -1.15 21.66 9.37
CA ILE A 156 -0.31 20.55 8.90
C ILE A 156 -0.89 19.92 7.63
N ALA A 157 -2.20 19.68 7.57
CA ALA A 157 -2.85 19.15 6.36
C ALA A 157 -2.59 20.05 5.14
N LEU A 158 -2.72 21.38 5.30
CA LEU A 158 -2.46 22.35 4.23
C LEU A 158 -0.99 22.36 3.77
N ILE A 159 -0.04 22.32 4.71
CA ILE A 159 1.40 22.26 4.38
C ILE A 159 1.74 20.94 3.68
N GLY A 160 1.07 19.84 4.05
CA GLY A 160 1.24 18.51 3.44
C GLY A 160 0.48 18.32 2.11
N ASP A 161 -0.29 19.31 1.66
CA ASP A 161 -1.17 19.22 0.48
C ASP A 161 -2.19 18.08 0.57
N ARG A 162 -2.82 17.92 1.76
CA ARG A 162 -3.78 16.84 2.04
C ARG A 162 -5.18 17.38 2.35
N PRO A 163 -6.23 16.60 2.04
CA PRO A 163 -7.57 16.90 2.52
C PRO A 163 -7.60 16.95 4.05
N TYR A 164 -8.26 17.97 4.61
CA TYR A 164 -8.50 18.06 6.06
C TYR A 164 -9.83 17.38 6.40
N ASP A 165 -9.78 16.32 7.20
CA ASP A 165 -10.93 15.48 7.55
C ASP A 165 -11.59 15.86 8.90
N GLY A 166 -11.38 17.11 9.34
CA GLY A 166 -11.78 17.57 10.66
C GLY A 166 -10.83 17.11 11.79
N GLY A 167 -9.60 16.70 11.44
CA GLY A 167 -8.58 16.33 12.40
C GLY A 167 -8.71 14.91 12.93
N ARG A 168 -9.42 14.03 12.21
CA ARG A 168 -9.47 12.59 12.54
C ARG A 168 -8.17 11.90 12.18
N THR A 169 -7.58 12.30 11.07
CA THR A 169 -6.26 11.84 10.62
C THR A 169 -5.29 12.99 10.69
N VAL A 170 -4.25 12.84 11.52
CA VAL A 170 -3.14 13.78 11.59
C VAL A 170 -1.90 13.09 11.06
N GLU A 171 -1.34 13.63 9.97
CA GLU A 171 -0.04 13.20 9.48
C GLU A 171 0.96 14.34 9.54
N ILE A 172 1.92 14.22 10.45
CA ILE A 172 3.04 15.14 10.56
C ILE A 172 4.08 14.67 9.54
N SER A 173 3.99 15.11 8.29
CA SER A 173 4.92 14.69 7.22
C SER A 173 5.90 15.80 6.82
N HIS A 174 6.24 16.67 7.76
CA HIS A 174 7.21 17.74 7.55
C HIS A 174 8.47 17.34 8.32
N GLY A 175 9.52 16.92 7.60
CA GLY A 175 10.74 16.31 8.16
C GLY A 175 11.51 17.15 9.20
N ASP A 176 11.00 18.34 9.52
CA ASP A 176 11.45 19.31 10.50
C ASP A 176 10.72 19.28 11.85
N ALA A 177 9.66 18.48 12.02
CA ALA A 177 8.92 18.36 13.28
C ALA A 177 9.78 17.81 14.43
N ALA A 178 9.47 18.22 15.67
CA ALA A 178 10.09 17.72 16.91
C ALA A 178 9.06 17.45 18.02
N ASP A 179 9.51 16.96 19.17
CA ASP A 179 8.64 16.55 20.28
C ASP A 179 7.69 17.65 20.76
N GLU A 180 8.10 18.92 20.68
CA GLU A 180 7.25 20.07 21.00
C GLU A 180 5.99 20.16 20.14
N ASP A 181 6.09 19.78 18.87
CA ASP A 181 5.05 19.92 17.86
C ASP A 181 3.86 18.99 18.16
N ILE A 182 4.10 17.89 18.89
CA ILE A 182 3.08 16.88 19.25
C ILE A 182 2.19 17.33 20.41
N ARG A 183 2.65 18.31 21.22
CA ARG A 183 1.92 18.73 22.43
C ARG A 183 0.50 19.17 22.17
N HIS A 184 0.23 19.73 20.99
CA HIS A 184 -1.09 20.23 20.62
C HIS A 184 -2.10 19.10 20.39
N LEU A 185 -1.63 17.96 19.89
CA LEU A 185 -2.48 16.88 19.42
C LEU A 185 -3.32 16.25 20.54
N ARG A 186 -2.87 16.38 21.79
CA ARG A 186 -3.59 15.86 22.95
C ARG A 186 -4.98 16.48 23.19
N TRP A 187 -5.25 17.62 22.55
CA TRP A 187 -6.51 18.36 22.67
C TRP A 187 -7.41 18.20 21.45
N LEU A 188 -7.07 17.30 20.50
CA LEU A 188 -7.93 16.96 19.37
C LEU A 188 -8.96 15.91 19.80
N PRO A 189 -10.24 16.27 19.97
CA PRO A 189 -11.23 15.36 20.54
C PRO A 189 -11.64 14.20 19.62
N HIS A 190 -11.28 14.29 18.34
CA HIS A 190 -11.70 13.35 17.29
C HIS A 190 -10.51 12.68 16.58
N MET A 191 -9.28 12.87 17.05
CA MET A 191 -8.10 12.27 16.41
C MET A 191 -8.11 10.75 16.62
N GLU A 192 -8.24 10.01 15.52
CA GLU A 192 -8.26 8.55 15.46
C GLU A 192 -6.95 7.97 14.96
N THR A 193 -6.28 8.68 14.05
CA THR A 193 -5.03 8.23 13.41
C THR A 193 -3.96 9.31 13.52
N LEU A 194 -2.77 8.91 13.99
CA LEU A 194 -1.58 9.75 14.01
C LEU A 194 -0.43 9.03 13.30
N ASN A 195 0.18 9.70 12.32
CA ASN A 195 1.37 9.24 11.59
C ASN A 195 2.43 10.35 11.54
N PHE A 196 3.71 9.98 11.61
CA PHE A 196 4.84 10.90 11.61
C PHE A 196 5.62 10.97 10.28
N GLY A 197 5.19 10.31 9.20
CA GLY A 197 5.72 10.55 7.85
C GLY A 197 7.26 10.59 7.72
N ARG A 198 7.99 9.81 8.52
CA ARG A 198 9.46 9.85 8.67
C ARG A 198 10.05 11.15 9.27
N CYS A 199 9.42 11.71 10.29
CA CYS A 199 9.94 12.85 11.04
C CYS A 199 11.05 12.44 12.02
N TRP A 200 12.31 12.59 11.59
CA TRP A 200 13.49 12.24 12.40
C TRP A 200 13.71 13.10 13.66
N GLY A 201 13.14 14.31 13.69
CA GLY A 201 13.23 15.20 14.86
C GLY A 201 12.28 14.84 15.99
N VAL A 202 11.28 14.00 15.71
CA VAL A 202 10.35 13.47 16.71
C VAL A 202 10.93 12.18 17.30
N THR A 203 10.83 12.05 18.62
CA THR A 203 11.30 10.90 19.38
C THR A 203 10.18 10.30 20.22
N THR A 204 10.38 9.07 20.72
CA THR A 204 9.36 8.42 21.58
C THR A 204 9.16 9.11 22.94
N ALA A 205 10.01 10.07 23.32
CA ALA A 205 9.78 10.90 24.49
C ALA A 205 8.50 11.76 24.36
N ALA A 206 8.13 12.15 23.13
CA ALA A 206 6.91 12.91 22.85
C ALA A 206 5.62 12.16 23.18
N LEU A 207 5.65 10.81 23.25
CA LEU A 207 4.48 10.00 23.53
C LEU A 207 3.87 10.30 24.91
N THR A 208 4.65 10.87 25.83
CA THR A 208 4.15 11.40 27.10
C THR A 208 3.05 12.44 26.93
N HIS A 209 3.04 13.18 25.82
CA HIS A 209 2.01 14.17 25.51
C HIS A 209 0.70 13.55 25.01
N LEU A 210 0.77 12.38 24.38
CA LEU A 210 -0.37 11.63 23.87
C LEU A 210 -0.98 10.67 24.91
N ALA A 211 -0.34 10.52 26.06
CA ALA A 211 -0.77 9.61 27.11
C ALA A 211 -2.23 9.88 27.53
N GLY A 212 -3.10 8.87 27.38
CA GLY A 212 -4.51 9.01 27.74
C GLY A 212 -5.39 9.65 26.67
N HIS A 213 -4.92 9.75 25.42
CA HIS A 213 -5.75 10.26 24.32
C HIS A 213 -7.01 9.40 24.15
N PRO A 214 -8.22 9.98 24.20
CA PRO A 214 -9.46 9.21 24.33
C PRO A 214 -9.85 8.45 23.07
N THR A 215 -9.50 8.97 21.88
CA THR A 215 -9.97 8.45 20.58
C THR A 215 -8.86 7.91 19.70
N LEU A 216 -7.60 7.93 20.13
CA LEU A 216 -6.48 7.52 19.27
C LEU A 216 -6.51 5.99 19.10
N ARG A 217 -6.77 5.53 17.86
CA ARG A 217 -6.91 4.12 17.50
C ARG A 217 -5.70 3.59 16.77
N THR A 218 -5.11 4.40 15.90
CA THR A 218 -3.96 4.03 15.06
C THR A 218 -2.81 4.97 15.31
N LEU A 219 -1.66 4.43 15.66
CA LEU A 219 -0.43 5.17 15.87
C LEU A 219 0.71 4.56 15.06
N ASP A 220 1.14 5.30 14.04
CA ASP A 220 2.28 4.96 13.22
C ASP A 220 3.50 5.78 13.71
N LEU A 221 4.51 5.08 14.25
CA LEU A 221 5.78 5.63 14.74
C LEU A 221 6.93 5.51 13.73
N ASN A 222 6.62 5.34 12.44
CA ASN A 222 7.60 5.13 11.38
C ASN A 222 8.56 6.32 11.23
N GLY A 223 9.86 6.01 11.24
CA GLY A 223 10.96 6.97 11.17
C GLY A 223 11.16 7.81 12.42
N LEU A 224 10.52 7.47 13.55
CA LEU A 224 10.83 8.09 14.83
C LEU A 224 12.10 7.51 15.46
N LYS A 225 12.86 8.37 16.13
CA LYS A 225 13.96 7.91 16.98
C LYS A 225 13.41 7.35 18.29
N ILE A 226 13.70 6.07 18.56
CA ILE A 226 13.35 5.43 19.83
C ILE A 226 14.35 5.90 20.90
N THR A 227 13.89 6.73 21.84
CA THR A 227 14.72 7.33 22.91
C THR A 227 14.20 7.05 24.32
N ALA A 228 12.96 6.55 24.40
CA ALA A 228 12.23 6.29 25.63
C ALA A 228 11.22 5.14 25.42
N PRO A 229 10.87 4.38 26.48
CA PRO A 229 9.93 3.28 26.36
C PRO A 229 8.50 3.70 26.02
N LEU A 230 7.73 2.79 25.40
CA LEU A 230 6.36 3.03 24.96
C LEU A 230 5.29 3.08 26.08
N LYS A 231 5.69 3.00 27.36
CA LYS A 231 4.80 3.02 28.54
C LYS A 231 3.69 4.08 28.50
N PRO A 232 3.89 5.33 28.02
CA PRO A 232 2.82 6.32 27.98
C PRO A 232 1.58 5.90 27.19
N LEU A 233 1.77 5.09 26.13
CA LEU A 233 0.68 4.64 25.25
C LEU A 233 -0.26 3.63 25.92
N ALA A 234 0.18 2.94 26.97
CA ALA A 234 -0.67 2.03 27.75
C ALA A 234 -1.89 2.72 28.39
N ARG A 235 -1.90 4.05 28.43
CA ARG A 235 -3.01 4.85 28.96
C ARG A 235 -4.05 5.22 27.90
N CYS A 236 -3.77 4.99 26.61
CA CYS A 236 -4.69 5.30 25.51
C CYS A 236 -5.72 4.16 25.38
N PRO A 237 -6.98 4.36 25.79
CA PRO A 237 -7.95 3.27 25.92
C PRO A 237 -8.45 2.73 24.58
N ALA A 238 -8.34 3.52 23.51
CA ALA A 238 -8.83 3.17 22.19
C ALA A 238 -7.75 2.62 21.24
N LEU A 239 -6.49 2.51 21.69
CA LEU A 239 -5.37 2.14 20.82
C LEU A 239 -5.50 0.68 20.37
N GLU A 240 -5.68 0.48 19.07
CA GLU A 240 -5.91 -0.81 18.42
C GLU A 240 -4.77 -1.19 17.46
N ASP A 241 -4.07 -0.20 16.91
CA ASP A 241 -3.02 -0.41 15.91
C ASP A 241 -1.78 0.42 16.22
N LEU A 242 -0.64 -0.26 16.27
CA LEU A 242 0.66 0.31 16.55
C LEU A 242 1.68 -0.20 15.54
N GLU A 243 2.30 0.72 14.80
CA GLU A 243 3.30 0.42 13.79
C GLU A 243 4.64 1.12 14.09
N LEU A 244 5.74 0.39 13.90
CA LEU A 244 7.11 0.87 14.05
C LEU A 244 7.97 0.45 12.84
N PHE A 245 8.54 1.43 12.17
CA PHE A 245 9.56 1.27 11.13
C PHE A 245 10.77 2.12 11.55
N PRO A 246 11.62 1.60 12.45
CA PRO A 246 12.84 2.29 12.85
C PRO A 246 13.81 2.38 11.66
N ASP A 247 14.57 3.47 11.61
CA ASP A 247 15.68 3.59 10.68
C ASP A 247 16.80 2.58 11.02
N GLU A 248 17.60 2.24 10.01
CA GLU A 248 18.72 1.29 10.14
C GLU A 248 19.70 1.73 11.24
N GLY A 249 20.07 0.81 12.13
CA GLY A 249 20.94 1.07 13.27
C GLY A 249 20.25 1.70 14.49
N LEU A 250 18.93 1.94 14.42
CA LEU A 250 18.10 2.41 15.53
C LEU A 250 17.02 1.38 15.90
N GLU A 251 17.31 0.09 15.70
CA GLU A 251 16.37 -0.99 15.98
C GLU A 251 16.03 -1.04 17.48
N PRO A 252 14.74 -1.11 17.86
CA PRO A 252 14.35 -1.18 19.25
C PRO A 252 14.87 -2.45 19.91
N LYS A 253 15.29 -2.34 21.16
CA LYS A 253 15.65 -3.44 22.06
C LYS A 253 14.50 -3.74 23.02
N ASP A 254 14.64 -4.82 23.79
CA ASP A 254 13.59 -5.30 24.70
C ASP A 254 13.07 -4.25 25.70
N ASP A 255 13.95 -3.36 26.16
CA ASP A 255 13.61 -2.34 27.15
C ASP A 255 12.88 -1.14 26.53
N ASP A 256 13.10 -0.87 25.24
CA ASP A 256 12.42 0.19 24.49
C ASP A 256 10.92 -0.11 24.31
N LEU A 257 10.56 -1.39 24.24
CA LEU A 257 9.17 -1.85 24.09
C LEU A 257 8.47 -2.08 25.44
N ALA A 258 9.07 -1.64 26.55
CA ALA A 258 8.43 -1.77 27.86
C ALA A 258 7.11 -0.99 27.93
N GLY A 259 6.08 -1.63 28.51
CA GLY A 259 4.73 -1.09 28.59
C GLY A 259 3.78 -1.65 27.53
N LEU A 260 4.32 -2.27 26.47
CA LEU A 260 3.51 -2.96 25.44
C LEU A 260 2.56 -3.98 26.08
N GLU A 261 2.99 -4.70 27.11
CA GLU A 261 2.18 -5.71 27.83
C GLU A 261 0.91 -5.16 28.51
N LYS A 262 0.75 -3.84 28.58
CA LYS A 262 -0.42 -3.17 29.15
C LYS A 262 -1.40 -2.66 28.10
N MET A 263 -1.03 -2.66 26.82
CA MET A 263 -1.85 -2.19 25.70
C MET A 263 -2.83 -3.28 25.24
N THR A 264 -3.62 -3.81 26.17
CA THR A 264 -4.44 -5.03 25.97
C THR A 264 -5.54 -4.91 24.91
N GLY A 265 -5.87 -3.69 24.48
CA GLY A 265 -6.78 -3.41 23.35
C GLY A 265 -6.16 -3.55 21.96
N LEU A 266 -4.84 -3.73 21.85
CA LEU A 266 -4.15 -3.84 20.56
C LEU A 266 -4.66 -5.05 19.77
N ARG A 267 -5.00 -4.77 18.51
CA ARG A 267 -5.40 -5.75 17.49
C ARG A 267 -4.30 -5.96 16.46
N ARG A 268 -3.48 -4.95 16.21
CA ARG A 268 -2.38 -5.00 15.25
C ARG A 268 -1.11 -4.41 15.87
N PHE A 269 -0.02 -5.17 15.76
CA PHE A 269 1.31 -4.71 16.13
C PHE A 269 2.27 -5.06 15.01
N LYS A 270 2.86 -4.03 14.41
CA LYS A 270 3.85 -4.16 13.33
C LYS A 270 5.15 -3.50 13.73
N CYS A 271 6.23 -4.24 13.62
CA CYS A 271 7.58 -3.74 13.70
C CYS A 271 8.35 -4.33 12.51
N TRP A 272 9.08 -3.53 11.74
CA TRP A 272 9.75 -4.02 10.52
C TRP A 272 11.23 -4.33 10.72
N THR A 273 11.89 -3.63 11.64
CA THR A 273 13.28 -3.86 12.06
C THR A 273 13.31 -3.93 13.58
N GLY A 274 14.19 -4.76 14.17
CA GLY A 274 14.13 -5.02 15.60
C GLY A 274 15.32 -5.83 16.10
N GLY A 275 15.91 -5.38 17.20
CA GLY A 275 16.97 -6.05 17.92
C GLY A 275 16.50 -6.63 19.25
N PHE A 276 15.21 -6.90 19.38
CA PHE A 276 14.59 -7.45 20.60
C PHE A 276 14.41 -8.98 20.51
N GLY A 277 14.20 -9.61 21.67
CA GLY A 277 14.12 -11.06 21.81
C GLY A 277 12.97 -11.52 22.70
N ASP A 278 13.23 -12.55 23.50
CA ASP A 278 12.22 -13.26 24.30
C ASP A 278 11.42 -12.38 25.27
N ARG A 279 12.03 -11.31 25.82
CA ARG A 279 11.29 -10.45 26.76
C ARG A 279 10.18 -9.68 26.04
N THR A 280 10.45 -9.17 24.84
CA THR A 280 9.42 -8.54 24.02
C THR A 280 8.35 -9.54 23.60
N LEU A 281 8.71 -10.77 23.22
CA LEU A 281 7.74 -11.84 22.96
C LEU A 281 6.84 -12.12 24.17
N ALA A 282 7.42 -12.17 25.37
CA ALA A 282 6.65 -12.36 26.60
C ALA A 282 5.69 -11.19 26.88
N ARG A 283 6.05 -9.95 26.51
CA ARG A 283 5.15 -8.78 26.57
C ARG A 283 4.01 -8.91 25.56
N ILE A 284 4.33 -9.26 24.32
CA ILE A 284 3.34 -9.46 23.23
C ILE A 284 2.36 -10.58 23.60
N GLY A 285 2.83 -11.65 24.26
CA GLY A 285 1.99 -12.75 24.75
C GLY A 285 0.90 -12.34 25.74
N ARG A 286 0.91 -11.10 26.24
CA ARG A 286 -0.16 -10.53 27.10
C ARG A 286 -1.28 -9.84 26.31
N LEU A 287 -1.13 -9.71 25.00
CA LEU A 287 -2.08 -9.01 24.11
C LEU A 287 -3.11 -10.00 23.54
N ALA A 288 -3.98 -10.55 24.38
CA ALA A 288 -4.87 -11.67 24.02
C ALA A 288 -5.82 -11.41 22.83
N HIS A 289 -6.10 -10.14 22.50
CA HIS A 289 -6.95 -9.72 21.38
C HIS A 289 -6.18 -9.36 20.11
N LEU A 290 -4.87 -9.62 20.08
CA LEU A 290 -4.04 -9.36 18.92
C LEU A 290 -4.46 -10.28 17.76
N ARG A 291 -4.73 -9.67 16.61
CA ARG A 291 -5.12 -10.34 15.35
C ARG A 291 -3.99 -10.37 14.34
N GLN A 292 -3.13 -9.37 14.33
CA GLN A 292 -1.99 -9.30 13.42
C GLN A 292 -0.71 -8.97 14.19
N LEU A 293 0.27 -9.84 14.04
CA LEU A 293 1.62 -9.65 14.57
C LEU A 293 2.61 -9.77 13.41
N SER A 294 3.35 -8.70 13.15
CA SER A 294 4.47 -8.69 12.20
C SER A 294 5.68 -8.11 12.90
N VAL A 295 6.70 -8.92 13.17
CA VAL A 295 7.91 -8.49 13.88
C VAL A 295 9.13 -9.24 13.36
N PRO A 296 10.28 -8.58 13.13
CA PRO A 296 11.54 -9.28 13.01
C PRO A 296 12.01 -9.74 14.39
N PHE A 297 12.85 -10.76 14.43
CA PHE A 297 13.57 -11.15 15.63
C PHE A 297 15.04 -11.40 15.34
N GLY A 298 15.91 -10.60 15.94
CA GLY A 298 17.36 -10.79 15.83
C GLY A 298 17.95 -11.73 16.87
N GLU A 299 17.30 -11.90 18.03
CA GLU A 299 17.94 -12.46 19.23
C GLU A 299 17.02 -13.46 19.99
N LEU A 300 16.29 -14.34 19.28
CA LEU A 300 15.54 -15.41 19.96
C LEU A 300 16.49 -16.45 20.56
N ALA A 301 16.15 -16.95 21.76
CA ALA A 301 16.93 -17.98 22.42
C ALA A 301 16.74 -19.39 21.83
N GLY A 302 15.61 -19.64 21.15
CA GLY A 302 15.32 -20.91 20.47
C GLY A 302 13.83 -21.24 20.43
N ASP A 303 13.48 -22.51 20.26
CA ASP A 303 12.09 -22.96 20.07
C ASP A 303 11.13 -22.56 21.19
N GLU A 304 11.62 -22.54 22.43
CA GLU A 304 10.84 -22.17 23.61
C GLU A 304 10.41 -20.69 23.60
N SER A 305 11.08 -19.83 22.82
CA SER A 305 10.71 -18.42 22.70
C SER A 305 9.27 -18.27 22.20
N LEU A 306 8.81 -19.15 21.30
CA LEU A 306 7.45 -19.10 20.74
C LEU A 306 6.34 -19.50 21.72
N ARG A 307 6.66 -20.11 22.87
CA ARG A 307 5.66 -20.47 23.87
C ARG A 307 4.84 -19.26 24.34
N HIS A 308 5.45 -18.07 24.30
CA HIS A 308 4.81 -16.83 24.68
C HIS A 308 3.65 -16.43 23.76
N LEU A 309 3.61 -16.94 22.52
CA LEU A 309 2.54 -16.65 21.56
C LEU A 309 1.35 -17.63 21.65
N SER A 310 1.49 -18.74 22.39
CA SER A 310 0.50 -19.82 22.43
C SER A 310 -0.90 -19.40 22.92
N GLY A 311 -1.00 -18.32 23.69
CA GLY A 311 -2.26 -17.78 24.21
C GLY A 311 -2.96 -16.77 23.29
N LEU A 312 -2.40 -16.43 22.14
CA LEU A 312 -2.95 -15.42 21.23
C LEU A 312 -4.03 -16.02 20.30
N CYS A 313 -5.08 -16.61 20.86
CA CYS A 313 -6.07 -17.40 20.12
C CYS A 313 -6.89 -16.60 19.08
N GLU A 314 -6.86 -15.26 19.13
CA GLU A 314 -7.46 -14.39 18.12
C GLU A 314 -6.53 -14.07 16.94
N LEU A 315 -5.28 -14.55 16.94
CA LEU A 315 -4.29 -14.24 15.93
C LEU A 315 -4.69 -14.82 14.57
N GLU A 316 -4.85 -13.93 13.58
CA GLU A 316 -5.14 -14.24 12.18
C GLU A 316 -3.87 -14.20 11.33
N MET A 317 -2.85 -13.45 11.76
CA MET A 317 -1.60 -13.27 11.03
C MET A 317 -0.39 -13.25 11.95
N LEU A 318 0.61 -14.07 11.63
CA LEU A 318 1.91 -14.13 12.29
C LEU A 318 3.02 -14.08 11.24
N LEU A 319 3.76 -12.96 11.21
CA LEU A 319 4.92 -12.79 10.35
C LEU A 319 6.18 -12.57 11.20
N LEU A 320 7.11 -13.53 11.16
CA LEU A 320 8.42 -13.41 11.81
C LEU A 320 9.50 -13.20 10.74
N GLY A 321 9.97 -11.97 10.62
CA GLY A 321 10.62 -11.44 9.42
C GLY A 321 12.12 -11.66 9.25
N THR A 322 12.78 -12.47 10.10
CA THR A 322 14.24 -12.65 10.06
C THR A 322 14.64 -14.12 10.31
N PRO A 323 15.81 -14.54 9.80
CA PRO A 323 16.39 -15.81 10.20
C PRO A 323 16.60 -15.87 11.70
N THR A 324 15.93 -16.82 12.33
CA THR A 324 16.03 -17.13 13.76
C THR A 324 16.45 -18.58 13.94
N PRO A 325 17.14 -18.93 15.04
CA PRO A 325 17.55 -20.30 15.33
C PRO A 325 16.36 -21.16 15.83
N LEU A 326 15.29 -21.18 15.04
CA LEU A 326 14.08 -21.96 15.29
C LEU A 326 14.13 -23.26 14.48
N SER A 327 13.78 -24.35 15.13
CA SER A 327 13.56 -25.66 14.52
C SER A 327 12.08 -25.88 14.22
N GLY A 328 11.77 -26.94 13.47
CA GLY A 328 10.37 -27.35 13.24
C GLY A 328 9.57 -27.62 14.52
N GLU A 329 10.22 -27.95 15.65
CA GLU A 329 9.53 -28.24 16.92
C GLU A 329 8.93 -26.99 17.56
N CYS A 330 9.42 -25.78 17.25
CA CYS A 330 8.82 -24.53 17.77
C CYS A 330 7.34 -24.38 17.40
N LEU A 331 6.91 -25.01 16.29
CA LEU A 331 5.55 -24.94 15.76
C LEU A 331 4.51 -25.56 16.70
N ARG A 332 4.93 -26.43 17.63
CA ARG A 332 4.04 -26.98 18.67
C ARG A 332 3.38 -25.88 19.52
N HIS A 333 4.05 -24.74 19.68
CA HIS A 333 3.51 -23.59 20.41
C HIS A 333 2.47 -22.79 19.63
N LEU A 334 2.38 -23.00 18.30
CA LEU A 334 1.43 -22.34 17.42
C LEU A 334 0.21 -23.21 17.09
N ALA A 335 0.21 -24.49 17.46
CA ALA A 335 -0.83 -25.45 17.10
C ALA A 335 -2.24 -25.05 17.59
N GLY A 336 -2.33 -24.27 18.67
CA GLY A 336 -3.61 -23.77 19.21
C GLY A 336 -4.16 -22.51 18.52
N LEU A 337 -3.42 -21.89 17.59
CA LEU A 337 -3.80 -20.65 16.93
C LEU A 337 -4.73 -20.92 15.73
N THR A 338 -5.86 -21.58 15.96
CA THR A 338 -6.72 -22.12 14.88
C THR A 338 -7.38 -21.06 14.00
N ARG A 339 -7.34 -19.77 14.39
CA ARG A 339 -7.80 -18.63 13.59
C ARG A 339 -6.74 -18.11 12.61
N LEU A 340 -5.52 -18.64 12.66
CA LEU A 340 -4.43 -18.18 11.83
C LEU A 340 -4.73 -18.42 10.35
N ARG A 341 -4.69 -17.35 9.57
CA ARG A 341 -4.89 -17.32 8.11
C ARG A 341 -3.58 -17.13 7.37
N ALA A 342 -2.61 -16.45 7.97
CA ALA A 342 -1.29 -16.22 7.39
C ALA A 342 -0.17 -16.53 8.40
N LEU A 343 0.77 -17.37 7.98
CA LEU A 343 1.97 -17.74 8.75
C LEU A 343 3.22 -17.55 7.90
N HIS A 344 4.17 -16.77 8.39
CA HIS A 344 5.49 -16.59 7.81
C HIS A 344 6.57 -16.83 8.88
N LEU A 345 7.44 -17.80 8.65
CA LEU A 345 8.50 -18.21 9.58
C LEU A 345 9.76 -18.66 8.86
N TYR A 346 10.90 -18.46 9.51
CA TYR A 346 12.18 -19.05 9.12
C TYR A 346 12.54 -20.23 10.03
N LEU A 347 12.75 -21.41 9.44
CA LEU A 347 13.15 -22.63 10.14
C LEU A 347 14.58 -23.02 9.73
N GLU A 348 15.54 -22.76 10.62
CA GLU A 348 16.97 -22.97 10.35
C GLU A 348 17.32 -24.46 10.28
N ALA A 349 16.80 -25.24 11.23
CA ALA A 349 17.13 -26.66 11.39
C ALA A 349 15.88 -27.53 11.60
N GLY A 350 16.00 -28.83 11.36
CA GLY A 350 14.92 -29.80 11.56
C GLY A 350 15.06 -31.02 10.67
N ASP A 351 14.42 -32.12 11.07
CA ASP A 351 14.25 -33.35 10.27
C ASP A 351 13.09 -33.26 9.26
N GLY A 352 12.34 -32.15 9.32
CA GLY A 352 11.15 -31.88 8.53
C GLY A 352 9.86 -32.27 9.22
N ASP A 353 9.86 -33.05 10.30
CA ASP A 353 8.61 -33.60 10.86
C ASP A 353 7.81 -32.57 11.66
N GLY A 354 8.44 -31.49 12.12
CA GLY A 354 7.80 -30.43 12.90
C GLY A 354 6.57 -29.78 12.24
N LEU A 355 6.44 -29.85 10.91
CA LEU A 355 5.26 -29.34 10.20
C LEU A 355 3.96 -30.07 10.58
N ARG A 356 4.04 -31.27 11.18
CA ARG A 356 2.88 -31.98 11.77
C ARG A 356 2.09 -31.12 12.75
N HIS A 357 2.75 -30.21 13.46
CA HIS A 357 2.10 -29.32 14.42
C HIS A 357 1.19 -28.26 13.78
N LEU A 358 1.32 -28.04 12.47
CA LEU A 358 0.45 -27.13 11.72
C LEU A 358 -0.85 -27.79 11.25
N ALA A 359 -0.97 -29.12 11.33
CA ALA A 359 -2.10 -29.87 10.74
C ALA A 359 -3.48 -29.43 11.27
N GLY A 360 -3.55 -28.86 12.48
CA GLY A 360 -4.78 -28.34 13.10
C GLY A 360 -5.17 -26.91 12.69
N LEU A 361 -4.34 -26.20 11.91
CA LEU A 361 -4.59 -24.81 11.52
C LEU A 361 -5.51 -24.72 10.30
N SER A 362 -6.74 -25.23 10.43
CA SER A 362 -7.69 -25.39 9.32
C SER A 362 -8.10 -24.09 8.61
N SER A 363 -7.87 -22.93 9.23
CA SER A 363 -8.13 -21.60 8.63
C SER A 363 -6.93 -21.03 7.86
N LEU A 364 -5.81 -21.74 7.78
CA LEU A 364 -4.59 -21.24 7.15
C LEU A 364 -4.77 -21.14 5.63
N GLU A 365 -4.57 -19.94 5.10
CA GLU A 365 -4.70 -19.62 3.67
C GLU A 365 -3.34 -19.34 3.03
N PHE A 366 -2.41 -18.74 3.79
CA PHE A 366 -1.09 -18.32 3.34
C PHE A 366 -0.01 -18.89 4.26
N LEU A 367 0.91 -19.66 3.70
CA LEU A 367 2.03 -20.25 4.44
C LEU A 367 3.34 -19.96 3.72
N THR A 368 4.25 -19.25 4.37
CA THR A 368 5.61 -19.03 3.87
C THR A 368 6.60 -19.59 4.88
N LEU A 369 7.36 -20.61 4.49
CA LEU A 369 8.38 -21.23 5.33
C LEU A 369 9.75 -21.15 4.66
N PHE A 370 10.69 -20.49 5.31
CA PHE A 370 12.08 -20.39 4.87
C PHE A 370 12.96 -21.43 5.56
N GLY A 371 14.12 -21.64 4.96
CA GLY A 371 15.25 -22.28 5.62
C GLY A 371 15.32 -23.79 5.39
N ASN A 372 16.44 -24.36 5.84
CA ASN A 372 16.85 -25.71 5.50
C ASN A 372 16.12 -26.80 6.31
N GLY A 373 15.36 -26.42 7.35
CA GLY A 373 14.52 -27.34 8.12
C GLY A 373 13.23 -27.76 7.41
N VAL A 374 12.88 -27.11 6.30
CA VAL A 374 11.69 -27.42 5.50
C VAL A 374 12.03 -28.46 4.43
N THR A 375 11.51 -29.68 4.55
CA THR A 375 11.86 -30.83 3.71
C THR A 375 10.64 -31.52 3.07
N ASP A 376 10.89 -32.40 2.09
CA ASP A 376 9.87 -33.24 1.46
C ASP A 376 9.05 -34.08 2.44
N ALA A 377 9.65 -34.52 3.56
CA ALA A 377 8.95 -35.29 4.58
C ALA A 377 7.93 -34.41 5.31
N GLY A 378 8.32 -33.20 5.69
CA GLY A 378 7.47 -32.27 6.40
C GLY A 378 6.26 -31.79 5.61
N VAL A 379 6.47 -31.48 4.33
CA VAL A 379 5.41 -30.94 3.46
C VAL A 379 4.23 -31.90 3.33
N ARG A 380 4.44 -33.21 3.53
CA ARG A 380 3.35 -34.20 3.52
C ARG A 380 2.29 -33.92 4.59
N HIS A 381 2.68 -33.39 5.75
CA HIS A 381 1.75 -33.07 6.84
C HIS A 381 0.79 -31.90 6.52
N LEU A 382 1.05 -31.15 5.44
CA LEU A 382 0.21 -30.03 5.04
C LEU A 382 -1.03 -30.45 4.23
N HIS A 383 -1.18 -31.73 3.86
CA HIS A 383 -2.30 -32.19 3.02
C HIS A 383 -3.69 -31.94 3.62
N GLY A 384 -3.79 -31.78 4.94
CA GLY A 384 -5.05 -31.58 5.65
C GLY A 384 -5.51 -30.11 5.68
N LEU A 385 -4.67 -29.19 5.25
CA LEU A 385 -4.93 -27.75 5.30
C LEU A 385 -5.70 -27.31 4.04
N THR A 386 -6.96 -27.72 3.95
CA THR A 386 -7.82 -27.55 2.76
C THR A 386 -8.11 -26.10 2.39
N CYS A 387 -7.90 -25.16 3.31
CA CYS A 387 -8.06 -23.72 3.07
C CYS A 387 -6.80 -23.06 2.50
N LEU A 388 -5.67 -23.78 2.38
CA LEU A 388 -4.45 -23.22 1.82
C LEU A 388 -4.67 -22.78 0.37
N ARG A 389 -4.31 -21.54 0.09
CA ARG A 389 -4.35 -20.91 -1.24
C ARG A 389 -2.95 -20.72 -1.79
N VAL A 390 -2.01 -20.31 -0.94
CA VAL A 390 -0.62 -20.06 -1.33
C VAL A 390 0.32 -20.66 -0.30
N VAL A 391 1.25 -21.48 -0.77
CA VAL A 391 2.36 -21.99 0.04
C VAL A 391 3.66 -21.61 -0.63
N GLN A 392 4.62 -21.10 0.13
CA GLN A 392 5.92 -20.68 -0.36
C GLN A 392 7.02 -21.36 0.45
N PHE A 393 7.98 -21.98 -0.25
CA PHE A 393 9.15 -22.61 0.35
C PHE A 393 10.46 -22.01 -0.18
N PRO A 394 10.67 -20.69 -0.02
CA PRO A 394 11.92 -20.03 -0.39
C PRO A 394 13.11 -20.63 0.38
N THR A 395 14.22 -20.83 -0.31
CA THR A 395 15.48 -21.33 0.27
C THR A 395 15.29 -22.61 1.12
N SER A 396 14.39 -23.50 0.71
CA SER A 396 14.07 -24.76 1.39
C SER A 396 14.68 -25.98 0.69
N LYS A 397 14.53 -27.17 1.30
CA LYS A 397 14.88 -28.46 0.71
C LYS A 397 13.68 -29.18 0.05
N VAL A 398 12.60 -28.46 -0.23
CA VAL A 398 11.41 -29.03 -0.89
C VAL A 398 11.69 -29.23 -2.38
N SER A 399 11.58 -30.47 -2.84
CA SER A 399 11.74 -30.84 -4.24
C SER A 399 10.49 -30.50 -5.05
N ALA A 400 10.66 -30.35 -6.37
CA ALA A 400 9.54 -30.18 -7.29
C ALA A 400 8.54 -31.37 -7.20
N LYS A 401 9.05 -32.58 -6.94
CA LYS A 401 8.20 -33.78 -6.78
C LYS A 401 7.29 -33.66 -5.55
N ALA A 402 7.81 -33.24 -4.41
CA ALA A 402 7.01 -33.04 -3.20
C ALA A 402 6.03 -31.87 -3.36
N ALA A 403 6.46 -30.77 -3.98
CA ALA A 403 5.58 -29.66 -4.31
C ALA A 403 4.41 -30.09 -5.21
N THR A 404 4.66 -30.93 -6.22
CA THR A 404 3.61 -31.49 -7.08
C THR A 404 2.69 -32.43 -6.29
N ALA A 405 3.23 -33.26 -5.41
CA ALA A 405 2.41 -34.13 -4.56
C ALA A 405 1.47 -33.32 -3.64
N LEU A 406 1.98 -32.24 -3.02
CA LEU A 406 1.15 -31.31 -2.23
C LEU A 406 0.08 -30.65 -3.10
N ALA A 407 0.46 -30.13 -4.27
CA ALA A 407 -0.50 -29.49 -5.18
C ALA A 407 -1.56 -30.48 -5.67
N ASN A 408 -1.23 -31.76 -5.89
CA ASN A 408 -2.19 -32.79 -6.24
C ASN A 408 -3.15 -33.11 -5.07
N ALA A 409 -2.66 -33.09 -3.84
CA ALA A 409 -3.49 -33.28 -2.64
C ALA A 409 -4.40 -32.07 -2.37
N LEU A 410 -3.96 -30.87 -2.74
CA LEU A 410 -4.67 -29.60 -2.56
C LEU A 410 -4.83 -28.85 -3.90
N PRO A 411 -5.81 -29.22 -4.75
CA PRO A 411 -5.90 -28.74 -6.14
C PRO A 411 -6.06 -27.22 -6.32
N HIS A 412 -6.44 -26.51 -5.25
CA HIS A 412 -6.60 -25.05 -5.24
C HIS A 412 -5.35 -24.29 -4.81
N VAL A 413 -4.31 -24.98 -4.33
CA VAL A 413 -3.12 -24.35 -3.77
C VAL A 413 -2.10 -23.98 -4.86
N ALA A 414 -1.49 -22.82 -4.72
CA ALA A 414 -0.31 -22.40 -5.45
C ALA A 414 0.94 -22.68 -4.60
N VAL A 415 1.83 -23.57 -5.05
CA VAL A 415 3.08 -23.89 -4.36
C VAL A 415 4.24 -23.16 -5.03
N HIS A 416 4.81 -22.18 -4.36
CA HIS A 416 5.97 -21.41 -4.83
C HIS A 416 7.26 -21.99 -4.25
N LEU A 417 8.15 -22.44 -5.12
CA LEU A 417 9.54 -22.72 -4.80
C LEU A 417 10.40 -21.53 -5.22
N THR A 418 11.64 -21.47 -4.72
CA THR A 418 12.60 -20.37 -4.98
C THR A 418 12.70 -19.95 -6.45
N LYS A 419 12.55 -20.89 -7.39
CA LYS A 419 12.72 -20.66 -8.84
C LYS A 419 11.54 -21.14 -9.69
N SER A 420 10.48 -21.67 -9.09
CA SER A 420 9.36 -22.26 -9.84
C SER A 420 8.03 -22.14 -9.10
N LEU A 421 6.94 -22.10 -9.87
CA LEU A 421 5.59 -22.24 -9.36
C LEU A 421 5.07 -23.63 -9.75
N VAL A 422 4.54 -24.36 -8.77
CA VAL A 422 3.84 -25.62 -8.97
C VAL A 422 2.38 -25.41 -8.62
N LYS A 423 1.49 -25.81 -9.55
CA LYS A 423 0.05 -25.89 -9.34
C LYS A 423 -0.42 -27.28 -9.70
N SER A 424 -1.53 -27.70 -9.12
CA SER A 424 -2.17 -28.95 -9.49
C SER A 424 -2.59 -28.90 -10.95
N PRO A 425 -2.18 -29.87 -11.79
CA PRO A 425 -2.88 -30.11 -13.02
C PRO A 425 -4.25 -30.65 -12.63
N ARG A 426 -5.28 -29.78 -12.60
CA ARG A 426 -6.66 -30.22 -12.39
C ARG A 426 -6.93 -31.36 -13.38
N PRO A 427 -7.39 -32.54 -12.98
CA PRO A 427 -7.52 -33.66 -13.92
C PRO A 427 -8.52 -33.35 -15.04
N VAL A 428 -9.55 -32.56 -14.71
CA VAL A 428 -10.58 -32.05 -15.61
C VAL A 428 -10.72 -30.55 -15.37
N VAL A 429 -10.83 -29.79 -16.45
CA VAL A 429 -11.21 -28.37 -16.40
C VAL A 429 -12.64 -28.25 -16.90
N SER A 430 -13.55 -27.83 -16.02
CA SER A 430 -14.90 -27.45 -16.40
C SER A 430 -14.89 -26.03 -16.97
N PHE A 431 -15.60 -25.83 -18.07
CA PHE A 431 -15.82 -24.56 -18.72
C PHE A 431 -17.29 -24.21 -18.72
N SER A 432 -17.57 -22.91 -18.67
CA SER A 432 -18.90 -22.36 -18.92
C SER A 432 -18.80 -21.28 -19.97
N ARG A 433 -19.76 -21.21 -20.88
CA ARG A 433 -19.82 -20.14 -21.86
C ARG A 433 -20.11 -18.82 -21.16
N ARG A 434 -19.19 -17.85 -21.30
CA ARG A 434 -19.32 -16.51 -20.74
C ARG A 434 -19.47 -15.51 -21.87
N SER A 435 -20.35 -14.51 -21.69
CA SER A 435 -20.68 -13.54 -22.74
C SER A 435 -20.33 -12.11 -22.33
N ALA A 436 -19.74 -11.32 -23.24
CA ALA A 436 -19.60 -9.88 -23.12
C ALA A 436 -20.56 -9.17 -24.10
N GLY A 437 -21.24 -8.12 -23.64
CA GLY A 437 -22.13 -7.29 -24.48
C GLY A 437 -23.31 -8.03 -25.14
N GLY A 438 -23.60 -9.27 -24.74
CA GLY A 438 -24.65 -10.11 -25.35
C GLY A 438 -24.37 -10.55 -26.80
N PHE A 439 -23.15 -10.33 -27.28
CA PHE A 439 -22.78 -10.58 -28.69
C PHE A 439 -21.56 -11.49 -28.85
N VAL A 440 -20.61 -11.44 -27.92
CA VAL A 440 -19.39 -12.25 -27.97
C VAL A 440 -19.37 -13.21 -26.80
N SER A 441 -19.02 -14.48 -27.03
CA SER A 441 -18.84 -15.45 -25.96
C SER A 441 -17.65 -16.37 -26.17
N ALA A 442 -17.12 -16.95 -25.09
CA ALA A 442 -16.12 -18.01 -25.13
C ALA A 442 -16.33 -18.98 -23.94
N LEU A 443 -15.81 -20.20 -24.06
CA LEU A 443 -15.74 -21.15 -22.97
C LEU A 443 -14.61 -20.72 -22.03
N ILE A 444 -14.97 -20.25 -20.83
CA ILE A 444 -14.03 -19.80 -19.80
C ILE A 444 -14.03 -20.83 -18.66
N PRO A 445 -12.86 -21.20 -18.10
CA PRO A 445 -12.81 -22.09 -16.96
C PRO A 445 -13.71 -21.60 -15.83
N THR A 446 -14.60 -22.47 -15.34
CA THR A 446 -15.63 -22.11 -14.34
C THR A 446 -15.07 -21.63 -13.03
N HIS A 447 -13.83 -22.01 -12.75
CA HIS A 447 -13.15 -21.73 -11.52
C HIS A 447 -12.52 -20.32 -11.51
N TRP A 448 -12.19 -19.77 -12.68
CA TRP A 448 -11.57 -18.44 -12.80
C TRP A 448 -12.54 -17.35 -12.39
N THR A 449 -12.06 -16.42 -11.59
CA THR A 449 -12.91 -15.33 -11.08
C THR A 449 -13.00 -14.17 -12.04
N GLU A 450 -14.21 -13.67 -12.18
CA GLU A 450 -14.50 -12.45 -12.93
C GLU A 450 -14.03 -11.21 -12.16
N ARG A 451 -13.38 -10.30 -12.88
CA ARG A 451 -12.92 -8.99 -12.43
C ARG A 451 -13.57 -7.95 -13.34
N SER A 452 -14.28 -6.98 -12.74
CA SER A 452 -14.79 -5.83 -13.50
C SER A 452 -13.62 -5.12 -14.17
N ALA A 453 -13.68 -4.98 -15.49
CA ALA A 453 -12.74 -4.15 -16.20
C ALA A 453 -13.03 -2.66 -15.95
N ARG A 454 -12.00 -1.81 -16.03
CA ARG A 454 -12.16 -0.35 -15.86
C ARG A 454 -12.83 0.27 -17.10
N ASP A 455 -12.66 -0.35 -18.25
CA ASP A 455 -13.36 -0.06 -19.49
C ASP A 455 -14.66 -0.88 -19.52
N LYS A 456 -15.82 -0.23 -19.48
CA LYS A 456 -17.15 -0.88 -19.45
C LYS A 456 -17.48 -1.78 -20.66
N GLN A 457 -16.50 -2.07 -21.52
CA GLN A 457 -16.59 -2.82 -22.77
C GLN A 457 -15.84 -4.17 -22.72
N SER A 458 -15.14 -4.49 -21.63
CA SER A 458 -14.46 -5.78 -21.47
C SER A 458 -14.83 -6.49 -20.17
N ILE A 459 -14.73 -7.82 -20.18
CA ILE A 459 -14.80 -8.65 -18.97
C ILE A 459 -13.47 -9.39 -18.85
N VAL A 460 -12.88 -9.39 -17.66
CA VAL A 460 -11.60 -10.03 -17.40
C VAL A 460 -11.80 -11.15 -16.41
N TRP A 461 -11.30 -12.34 -16.71
CA TRP A 461 -11.17 -13.45 -15.78
C TRP A 461 -9.72 -13.67 -15.41
N THR A 462 -9.48 -14.00 -14.15
CA THR A 462 -8.14 -14.24 -13.62
C THR A 462 -8.08 -15.64 -13.02
N GLU A 463 -6.96 -16.31 -13.24
CA GLU A 463 -6.66 -17.61 -12.65
C GLU A 463 -6.76 -17.61 -11.11
N ASP A 464 -7.42 -18.61 -10.54
CA ASP A 464 -7.61 -18.76 -9.09
C ASP A 464 -6.29 -18.90 -8.35
N GLY A 465 -6.30 -18.54 -7.07
CA GLY A 465 -5.11 -18.53 -6.22
C GLY A 465 -4.22 -17.29 -6.45
N PHE A 466 -4.64 -16.37 -7.33
CA PHE A 466 -4.08 -15.03 -7.46
C PHE A 466 -5.05 -13.91 -7.03
N GLU A 467 -6.26 -14.30 -6.61
CA GLU A 467 -7.31 -13.37 -6.22
C GLU A 467 -6.98 -12.73 -4.88
N GLN A 468 -6.55 -11.47 -4.97
CA GLN A 468 -6.09 -10.67 -3.84
C GLN A 468 -5.02 -11.42 -3.03
N TYR A 469 -3.84 -11.51 -3.63
CA TYR A 469 -2.64 -11.13 -2.88
C TYR A 469 -2.97 -9.79 -2.21
N ASP A 470 -3.32 -9.81 -0.93
CA ASP A 470 -3.21 -8.57 -0.17
C ASP A 470 -1.73 -8.18 -0.28
N ARG A 471 -1.45 -7.02 -0.89
CA ARG A 471 -0.06 -6.59 -1.10
C ARG A 471 0.69 -6.47 0.23
N ASP A 472 -0.07 -6.37 1.32
CA ASP A 472 0.41 -6.37 2.69
C ASP A 472 1.05 -7.72 3.10
N TRP A 473 0.78 -8.84 2.42
CA TRP A 473 1.13 -10.20 2.91
C TRP A 473 2.25 -10.88 2.11
N SER A 474 2.83 -10.24 1.08
CA SER A 474 3.93 -10.82 0.29
C SER A 474 5.28 -10.14 0.59
N PHE A 475 6.13 -10.79 1.38
CA PHE A 475 7.50 -10.33 1.64
C PHE A 475 8.45 -10.48 0.44
N TYR A 476 8.16 -11.41 -0.47
CA TYR A 476 8.95 -11.62 -1.68
C TYR A 476 8.03 -11.61 -2.90
N GLY A 477 7.89 -10.43 -3.49
CA GLY A 477 7.30 -10.24 -4.81
C GLY A 477 8.15 -10.93 -5.87
N GLN A 478 8.01 -12.24 -6.01
CA GLN A 478 8.37 -12.89 -7.27
C GLN A 478 7.27 -12.56 -8.30
N ASP A 479 7.70 -12.13 -9.49
CA ASP A 479 6.91 -11.82 -10.70
C ASP A 479 6.15 -13.05 -11.24
N VAL A 480 5.36 -13.71 -10.39
CA VAL A 480 4.43 -14.76 -10.79
C VAL A 480 3.08 -14.08 -10.92
N ARG A 481 2.80 -13.55 -12.12
CA ARG A 481 1.49 -12.99 -12.43
C ARG A 481 0.50 -14.09 -12.74
N ALA A 482 -0.75 -13.85 -12.37
CA ALA A 482 -1.87 -14.67 -12.78
C ALA A 482 -1.97 -14.72 -14.30
N ALA A 483 -2.40 -15.86 -14.84
CA ALA A 483 -2.91 -15.87 -16.19
C ALA A 483 -4.27 -15.13 -16.23
N THR A 484 -4.53 -14.42 -17.31
CA THR A 484 -5.76 -13.65 -17.51
C THR A 484 -6.39 -13.99 -18.85
N VAL A 485 -7.72 -13.97 -18.89
CA VAL A 485 -8.51 -14.02 -20.12
C VAL A 485 -9.40 -12.79 -20.16
N ARG A 486 -9.35 -12.04 -21.26
CA ARG A 486 -10.20 -10.88 -21.50
C ARG A 486 -11.09 -11.15 -22.70
N LEU A 487 -12.39 -10.93 -22.54
CA LEU A 487 -13.34 -10.85 -23.64
C LEU A 487 -13.71 -9.39 -23.89
N TRP A 488 -13.71 -9.02 -25.17
CA TRP A 488 -13.98 -7.66 -25.61
C TRP A 488 -14.89 -7.64 -26.84
N VAL A 489 -15.71 -6.59 -26.92
CA VAL A 489 -16.64 -6.35 -28.02
C VAL A 489 -16.35 -4.99 -28.62
N GLN A 490 -16.24 -4.94 -29.96
CA GLN A 490 -16.18 -3.69 -30.70
C GLN A 490 -17.28 -3.61 -31.74
N ASP A 491 -18.01 -2.51 -31.71
CA ASP A 491 -18.96 -2.15 -32.74
C ASP A 491 -18.24 -1.55 -33.96
N ASN A 492 -18.64 -1.96 -35.16
CA ASN A 492 -18.28 -1.32 -36.43
C ASN A 492 -16.77 -1.33 -36.77
N PRO A 493 -16.13 -2.50 -36.94
CA PRO A 493 -14.80 -2.53 -37.53
C PRO A 493 -14.93 -2.08 -38.99
N GLU A 494 -14.20 -1.03 -39.40
CA GLU A 494 -13.96 -0.74 -40.83
C GLU A 494 -13.70 -2.07 -41.54
N GLU A 495 -14.41 -2.42 -42.64
CA GLU A 495 -14.39 -3.76 -43.29
C GLU A 495 -12.98 -4.35 -43.44
N LYS A 496 -12.51 -5.03 -42.39
CA LYS A 496 -11.15 -5.58 -42.27
C LYS A 496 -11.29 -7.06 -42.00
N LYS A 497 -10.49 -7.87 -42.67
CA LYS A 497 -10.45 -9.31 -42.39
C LYS A 497 -9.94 -9.54 -40.96
N ALA A 498 -10.31 -10.65 -40.33
CA ALA A 498 -9.87 -10.98 -38.97
C ALA A 498 -8.34 -10.90 -38.77
N ALA A 499 -7.56 -11.26 -39.80
CA ALA A 499 -6.10 -11.13 -39.79
C ALA A 499 -5.60 -9.67 -39.74
N ASP A 500 -6.28 -8.75 -40.42
CA ASP A 500 -5.92 -7.32 -40.44
C ASP A 500 -6.32 -6.66 -39.12
N TYR A 501 -7.42 -7.11 -38.53
CA TYR A 501 -7.85 -6.66 -37.22
C TYR A 501 -6.93 -7.13 -36.09
N LEU A 502 -6.48 -8.39 -36.12
CA LEU A 502 -5.42 -8.86 -35.21
C LEU A 502 -4.16 -7.98 -35.30
N ARG A 503 -3.76 -7.55 -36.51
CA ARG A 503 -2.65 -6.61 -36.70
C ARG A 503 -2.94 -5.23 -36.12
N ALA A 504 -4.18 -4.74 -36.27
CA ALA A 504 -4.61 -3.46 -35.71
C ALA A 504 -4.62 -3.48 -34.18
N CYS A 505 -5.20 -4.51 -33.55
CA CYS A 505 -5.17 -4.70 -32.10
C CYS A 505 -3.73 -4.74 -31.56
N ALA A 506 -2.84 -5.48 -32.23
CA ALA A 506 -1.42 -5.52 -31.85
C ALA A 506 -0.74 -4.13 -31.90
N LYS A 507 -1.18 -3.25 -32.82
CA LYS A 507 -0.68 -1.88 -32.95
C LYS A 507 -1.21 -0.96 -31.85
N GLU A 508 -2.51 -1.01 -31.56
CA GLU A 508 -3.15 -0.17 -30.52
C GLU A 508 -2.71 -0.54 -29.10
N TRP A 509 -2.41 -1.82 -28.84
CA TRP A 509 -1.89 -2.28 -27.54
C TRP A 509 -0.39 -1.95 -27.33
N GLY A 510 0.21 -1.23 -28.27
CA GLY A 510 1.39 -0.40 -28.06
C GLY A 510 2.76 -1.04 -28.24
N ARG A 511 2.90 -2.31 -28.71
CA ARG A 511 4.23 -2.94 -28.91
C ARG A 511 4.24 -4.02 -30.00
N MET A 512 4.96 -3.78 -31.11
CA MET A 512 5.35 -4.82 -32.07
C MET A 512 6.60 -5.57 -31.58
N PRO A 513 6.58 -6.90 -31.39
CA PRO A 513 7.81 -7.68 -31.27
C PRO A 513 8.56 -7.78 -32.61
N LYS A 514 9.90 -7.77 -32.57
CA LYS A 514 10.77 -7.78 -33.77
C LYS A 514 10.75 -9.09 -34.57
N ARG A 515 10.20 -10.18 -34.02
CA ARG A 515 10.04 -11.49 -34.69
C ARG A 515 8.65 -12.04 -34.39
N PHE A 516 7.97 -12.47 -35.45
CA PHE A 516 6.64 -13.05 -35.42
C PHE A 516 6.76 -14.57 -35.65
N GLU A 517 6.12 -15.37 -34.81
CA GLU A 517 5.61 -16.67 -35.24
C GLU A 517 4.10 -16.53 -35.37
N THR A 518 3.65 -16.14 -36.56
CA THR A 518 2.23 -16.19 -36.90
C THR A 518 1.83 -17.65 -37.13
N GLY A 519 1.55 -18.37 -36.06
CA GLY A 519 0.70 -19.55 -36.14
C GLY A 519 -0.75 -19.09 -36.33
N VAL A 520 -1.16 -18.75 -37.55
CA VAL A 520 -2.58 -18.47 -37.83
C VAL A 520 -3.32 -19.79 -37.72
N VAL A 521 -3.87 -20.08 -36.53
CA VAL A 521 -4.83 -21.17 -36.39
C VAL A 521 -6.15 -20.65 -36.95
N LYS A 522 -6.52 -21.10 -38.15
CA LYS A 522 -7.86 -20.88 -38.69
C LYS A 522 -8.83 -21.74 -37.88
N VAL A 523 -9.49 -21.13 -36.89
CA VAL A 523 -10.58 -21.74 -36.15
C VAL A 523 -11.79 -21.75 -37.08
N LYS A 524 -12.28 -22.93 -37.47
CA LYS A 524 -13.45 -23.07 -38.35
C LYS A 524 -14.75 -23.04 -37.53
N SER A 525 -15.52 -21.95 -37.65
CA SER A 525 -16.99 -21.99 -37.67
C SER A 525 -17.59 -20.60 -37.97
N GLY A 526 -18.29 -20.45 -39.11
CA GLY A 526 -19.36 -19.44 -39.27
C GLY A 526 -19.01 -17.98 -39.60
N GLY A 527 -17.77 -17.63 -39.97
CA GLY A 527 -17.37 -16.27 -40.35
C GLY A 527 -15.85 -16.10 -40.48
N ASP A 528 -15.36 -14.87 -40.66
CA ASP A 528 -13.92 -14.57 -40.64
C ASP A 528 -13.40 -14.67 -39.19
N SER A 529 -12.63 -15.72 -38.89
CA SER A 529 -12.01 -15.94 -37.57
C SER A 529 -10.51 -16.21 -37.70
N ALA A 530 -9.71 -15.67 -36.78
CA ALA A 530 -8.26 -15.87 -36.75
C ALA A 530 -7.73 -15.78 -35.32
N ALA A 531 -6.64 -16.51 -35.01
CA ALA A 531 -5.89 -16.36 -33.76
C ALA A 531 -4.38 -16.21 -34.02
N ALA A 532 -3.68 -15.50 -33.14
CA ALA A 532 -2.23 -15.30 -33.20
C ALA A 532 -1.61 -15.15 -31.81
N ALA A 533 -0.39 -15.67 -31.63
CA ALA A 533 0.38 -15.57 -30.40
C ALA A 533 1.46 -14.49 -30.50
N PHE A 534 1.68 -13.72 -29.43
CA PHE A 534 2.64 -12.61 -29.40
C PHE A 534 3.43 -12.61 -28.09
N PRO A 535 4.78 -12.52 -28.13
CA PRO A 535 5.56 -12.20 -26.96
C PRO A 535 5.44 -10.70 -26.62
N ARG A 536 5.28 -10.37 -25.33
CA ARG A 536 5.20 -9.02 -24.76
C ARG A 536 6.30 -8.87 -23.70
N ASN A 537 6.87 -7.68 -23.50
CA ASN A 537 7.86 -7.48 -22.43
C ASN A 537 7.25 -7.86 -21.07
N GLY A 538 7.70 -8.98 -20.51
CA GLY A 538 7.22 -9.51 -19.22
C GLY A 538 6.00 -10.44 -19.29
N GLU A 539 5.38 -10.67 -20.46
CA GLU A 539 4.16 -11.48 -20.68
C GLU A 539 4.15 -12.17 -22.06
N SER A 540 3.34 -13.21 -22.24
CA SER A 540 3.06 -13.85 -23.53
C SER A 540 1.55 -13.91 -23.71
N CYS A 541 1.07 -13.64 -24.92
CA CYS A 541 -0.33 -13.43 -25.22
C CYS A 541 -0.78 -14.32 -26.38
N LEU A 542 -1.99 -14.87 -26.31
CA LEU A 542 -2.73 -15.43 -27.45
C LEU A 542 -4.00 -14.62 -27.66
N THR A 543 -4.20 -14.10 -28.87
CA THR A 543 -5.40 -13.35 -29.22
C THR A 543 -6.18 -14.08 -30.30
N GLY A 544 -7.46 -14.34 -30.06
CA GLY A 544 -8.43 -14.80 -31.04
C GLY A 544 -9.41 -13.68 -31.39
N VAL A 545 -9.78 -13.57 -32.66
CA VAL A 545 -10.78 -12.61 -33.17
C VAL A 545 -11.77 -13.36 -34.04
N ALA A 546 -13.05 -13.03 -33.86
CA ALA A 546 -14.13 -13.47 -34.74
C ALA A 546 -14.98 -12.27 -35.16
N MET A 547 -15.47 -12.30 -36.40
CA MET A 547 -16.26 -11.22 -36.97
C MET A 547 -17.54 -11.74 -37.61
N GLN A 548 -18.64 -11.02 -37.36
CA GLN A 548 -19.93 -11.29 -37.98
C GLN A 548 -20.76 -10.02 -38.06
N ALA A 549 -21.40 -9.78 -39.23
CA ALA A 549 -22.36 -8.70 -39.44
C ALA A 549 -21.88 -7.30 -38.96
N GLY A 550 -20.66 -6.88 -39.32
CA GLY A 550 -20.13 -5.56 -38.97
C GLY A 550 -19.82 -5.36 -37.48
N ARG A 551 -19.62 -6.44 -36.73
CA ARG A 551 -19.14 -6.44 -35.35
C ARG A 551 -17.98 -7.39 -35.17
N ALA A 552 -17.03 -7.04 -34.31
CA ALA A 552 -15.89 -7.87 -33.96
C ALA A 552 -15.91 -8.23 -32.47
N GLY A 553 -15.59 -9.49 -32.19
CA GLY A 553 -15.29 -9.96 -30.86
C GLY A 553 -13.83 -10.40 -30.77
N ALA A 554 -13.19 -10.09 -29.65
CA ALA A 554 -11.83 -10.52 -29.38
C ALA A 554 -11.74 -11.23 -28.03
N VAL A 555 -10.96 -12.30 -27.99
CA VAL A 555 -10.51 -12.95 -26.76
C VAL A 555 -9.00 -12.83 -26.67
N GLN A 556 -8.53 -12.37 -25.53
CA GLN A 556 -7.11 -12.21 -25.25
C GLN A 556 -6.75 -13.05 -24.04
N CYS A 557 -5.81 -13.96 -24.18
CA CYS A 557 -5.30 -14.79 -23.10
C CYS A 557 -3.84 -14.41 -22.82
N GLU A 558 -3.52 -13.97 -21.61
CA GLU A 558 -2.17 -13.51 -21.23
C GLU A 558 -1.63 -14.33 -20.05
N ALA A 559 -0.33 -14.60 -20.05
CA ALA A 559 0.38 -15.18 -18.91
C ALA A 559 1.84 -14.71 -18.88
N ALA A 560 2.51 -14.79 -17.74
CA ALA A 560 3.95 -14.55 -17.67
C ALA A 560 4.73 -15.54 -18.58
N PRO A 561 5.85 -15.16 -19.22
CA PRO A 561 6.51 -15.97 -20.25
C PRO A 561 6.95 -17.34 -19.74
N LYS A 562 7.38 -17.42 -18.48
CA LYS A 562 7.78 -18.68 -17.83
C LYS A 562 6.62 -19.67 -17.65
N ARG A 563 5.37 -19.20 -17.71
CA ARG A 563 4.15 -19.99 -17.50
C ARG A 563 3.37 -20.21 -18.80
N TYR A 564 3.61 -19.40 -19.83
CA TYR A 564 2.85 -19.45 -21.07
C TYR A 564 2.85 -20.82 -21.74
N ALA A 565 3.97 -21.54 -21.70
CA ALA A 565 4.05 -22.91 -22.23
C ALA A 565 3.01 -23.86 -21.58
N ALA A 566 2.77 -23.74 -20.27
CA ALA A 566 1.78 -24.54 -19.56
C ALA A 566 0.33 -24.15 -19.90
N PHE A 567 0.10 -22.90 -20.31
CA PHE A 567 -1.22 -22.40 -20.70
C PHE A 567 -1.48 -22.47 -22.20
N GLN A 568 -0.48 -22.79 -23.02
CA GLN A 568 -0.59 -22.66 -24.47
C GLN A 568 -1.75 -23.48 -25.04
N GLY A 569 -1.91 -24.72 -24.58
CA GLY A 569 -3.02 -25.59 -24.95
C GLY A 569 -4.38 -25.02 -24.53
N LEU A 570 -4.52 -24.68 -23.24
CA LEU A 570 -5.72 -24.05 -22.69
C LEU A 570 -6.09 -22.77 -23.44
N PHE A 571 -5.13 -21.89 -23.71
CA PHE A 571 -5.36 -20.63 -24.41
C PHE A 571 -5.81 -20.88 -25.85
N LYS A 572 -5.22 -21.85 -26.56
CA LYS A 572 -5.69 -22.24 -27.90
C LYS A 572 -7.12 -22.75 -27.86
N PHE A 573 -7.48 -23.57 -26.87
CA PHE A 573 -8.85 -24.04 -26.68
C PHE A 573 -9.82 -22.87 -26.44
N ILE A 574 -9.51 -21.97 -25.50
CA ILE A 574 -10.33 -20.80 -25.19
C ILE A 574 -10.48 -19.91 -26.42
N ALA A 575 -9.38 -19.60 -27.10
CA ALA A 575 -9.38 -18.80 -28.33
C ALA A 575 -10.18 -19.45 -29.47
N GLY A 576 -10.17 -20.79 -29.55
CA GLY A 576 -10.95 -21.57 -30.50
C GLY A 576 -12.45 -21.65 -30.18
N SER A 577 -12.82 -21.43 -28.92
CA SER A 577 -14.22 -21.47 -28.47
C SER A 577 -15.01 -20.18 -28.69
N ILE A 578 -14.35 -19.13 -29.20
CA ILE A 578 -14.97 -17.82 -29.41
C ILE A 578 -16.13 -17.91 -30.39
N GLN A 579 -17.27 -17.34 -30.02
CA GLN A 579 -18.46 -17.22 -30.85
C GLN A 579 -18.94 -15.77 -30.86
N VAL A 580 -19.48 -15.34 -31.99
CA VAL A 580 -20.09 -14.03 -32.21
C VAL A 580 -21.53 -14.21 -32.68
N GLY A 581 -22.44 -13.31 -32.27
CA GLY A 581 -23.84 -13.30 -32.70
C GLY A 581 -24.83 -12.91 -31.59
N PRO A 582 -26.08 -12.52 -31.94
CA PRO A 582 -27.08 -11.97 -31.00
C PRO A 582 -27.57 -12.94 -29.90
N SER A 583 -27.28 -14.23 -30.04
CA SER A 583 -27.80 -15.32 -29.21
C SER A 583 -26.70 -16.30 -28.78
N ALA A 584 -25.46 -15.81 -28.67
CA ALA A 584 -24.35 -16.57 -28.11
C ALA A 584 -24.75 -17.13 -26.73
N SER A 585 -25.10 -18.42 -26.68
CA SER A 585 -25.83 -19.04 -25.57
C SER A 585 -25.07 -18.91 -24.25
N ARG A 586 -25.75 -18.64 -23.14
CA ARG A 586 -25.09 -18.36 -21.84
C ARG A 586 -24.84 -19.60 -20.97
N ASP A 587 -25.32 -20.77 -21.40
CA ASP A 587 -25.46 -21.94 -20.50
C ASP A 587 -24.76 -23.21 -21.00
N GLU A 588 -23.92 -23.13 -22.04
CA GLU A 588 -23.09 -24.26 -22.45
C GLU A 588 -22.02 -24.53 -21.37
N LYS A 589 -21.98 -25.78 -20.87
CA LYS A 589 -20.91 -26.28 -20.00
C LYS A 589 -20.21 -27.45 -20.67
N VAL A 590 -18.88 -27.44 -20.62
CA VAL A 590 -18.04 -28.46 -21.22
C VAL A 590 -16.98 -28.85 -20.21
N ASP A 591 -16.84 -30.15 -19.94
CA ASP A 591 -15.76 -30.69 -19.15
C ASP A 591 -14.68 -31.23 -20.09
N VAL A 592 -13.45 -30.73 -19.95
CA VAL A 592 -12.32 -31.15 -20.79
C VAL A 592 -11.24 -31.76 -19.92
N PRO A 593 -10.85 -33.03 -20.14
CA PRO A 593 -9.66 -33.61 -19.52
C PRO A 593 -8.41 -32.80 -19.86
N VAL A 594 -7.52 -32.54 -18.90
CA VAL A 594 -6.33 -31.70 -19.18
C VAL A 594 -5.41 -32.30 -20.25
N GLY A 595 -5.37 -33.63 -20.39
CA GLY A 595 -4.63 -34.30 -21.47
C GLY A 595 -5.15 -33.98 -22.88
N GLU A 596 -6.39 -33.52 -23.01
CA GLU A 596 -7.01 -33.12 -24.29
C GLU A 596 -6.86 -31.61 -24.58
N LEU A 597 -6.41 -30.82 -23.61
CA LEU A 597 -6.13 -29.39 -23.80
C LEU A 597 -4.78 -29.14 -24.49
N VAL A 598 -3.82 -30.08 -24.37
CA VAL A 598 -2.46 -30.01 -24.93
C VAL A 598 -2.49 -30.36 -26.40
#